data_AF-A0A949JW59-F1
#
_entry.id   AF-A0A949JW59-F1
#
_cell.length_a   1.000
_cell.length_b   1.000
_cell.length_c   1.000
_cell.angle_alpha   90.00
_cell.angle_beta   90.00
_cell.angle_gamma   90.00
#
_symmetry.space_group_name_H-M   'P 1'
#
loop_
_entity.id
_entity.type
_entity.pdbx_description
1 polymer ?
#
loop_
_entity_poly.entity_id
_entity_poly.type
_entity_poly.pdbx_seq_one_letter_code
_entity_poly.pdbx_strand_id
1 'polypeptide(L)' 'MNGFCMYSDGRREGGPDIFSSIAKLRTEIKKHDIRLIDLKFTDFLGKWHHMTVPASNLDKKLVTKGLGF' A
#
# COMPACT_ATOMS: atom_id res chain seq x y z
N MET A 1 3.64 -14.51 32.62
CA MET A 1 2.17 -14.44 32.47
C MET A 1 1.78 -13.00 32.20
N ASN A 2 0.73 -12.81 31.40
CA ASN A 2 0.14 -11.54 30.93
C ASN A 2 0.85 -10.99 29.68
N GLY A 3 0.37 -11.19 28.45
CA GLY A 3 -1.02 -11.31 28.04
C GLY A 3 -1.64 -9.92 27.94
N PHE A 4 -1.39 -9.21 26.84
CA PHE A 4 -2.17 -8.04 26.45
C PHE A 4 -1.99 -7.75 24.95
N CYS A 5 -2.74 -8.48 24.14
CA CYS A 5 -3.02 -8.09 22.76
C CYS A 5 -4.11 -7.01 22.82
N MET A 6 -3.71 -5.75 22.79
CA MET A 6 -4.64 -4.63 22.59
C MET A 6 -4.82 -4.39 21.10
N TYR A 7 -5.91 -4.92 20.55
CA TYR A 7 -6.55 -4.31 19.39
C TYR A 7 -7.47 -3.21 19.92
N SER A 8 -6.94 -1.99 20.01
CA SER A 8 -7.76 -0.79 20.19
C SER A 8 -7.47 0.17 19.04
N ASP A 9 -8.44 0.23 18.14
CA ASP A 9 -8.94 1.44 17.51
C ASP A 9 -8.33 2.75 18.07
N GLY A 10 -7.60 3.49 17.23
CA GLY A 10 -6.96 4.75 17.60
C GLY A 10 -5.79 5.10 16.68
N ARG A 11 -6.03 6.03 15.74
CA ARG A 11 -5.03 6.61 14.82
C ARG A 11 -3.79 7.07 15.59
N ARG A 12 -2.62 6.52 15.24
CA ARG A 12 -1.31 7.08 15.62
C ARG A 12 -0.92 8.11 14.56
N GLU A 13 -0.74 9.37 14.94
CA GLU A 13 -0.09 10.34 14.05
C GLU A 13 1.35 9.88 13.81
N GLY A 14 1.62 9.35 12.60
CA GLY A 14 2.92 8.83 12.19
C GLY A 14 3.03 7.29 12.08
N GLY A 15 1.93 6.54 12.21
CA GLY A 15 1.92 5.10 11.89
C GLY A 15 1.73 4.81 10.40
N PRO A 16 2.09 3.60 9.91
CA PRO A 16 1.78 3.22 8.53
C PRO A 16 0.25 3.18 8.32
N ASP A 17 -0.24 3.92 7.33
CA ASP A 17 -1.66 3.84 6.95
C ASP A 17 -1.94 2.51 6.28
N ILE A 18 -2.71 1.64 6.96
CA ILE A 18 -3.14 0.35 6.42
C ILE A 18 -4.50 0.51 5.77
N PHE A 19 -4.56 0.26 4.47
CA PHE A 19 -5.78 0.38 3.68
C PHE A 19 -6.49 -0.96 3.54
N SER A 20 -7.77 -1.01 3.92
CA SER A 20 -8.59 -2.21 3.77
C SER A 20 -9.22 -2.36 2.36
N SER A 21 -9.18 -1.31 1.53
CA SER A 21 -9.83 -1.28 0.22
C SER A 21 -9.13 -0.31 -0.72
N ILE A 22 -9.11 -0.66 -2.01
CA ILE A 22 -8.59 0.17 -3.12
C ILE A 22 -9.29 1.54 -3.17
N ALA A 23 -10.58 1.60 -2.81
CA ALA A 23 -11.31 2.86 -2.80
C ALA A 23 -10.72 3.86 -1.77
N LYS A 24 -10.35 3.38 -0.58
CA LYS A 24 -9.72 4.20 0.46
C LYS A 24 -8.33 4.65 0.03
N LEU A 25 -7.53 3.74 -0.55
CA LEU A 25 -6.20 4.06 -1.09
C LEU A 25 -6.26 5.19 -2.14
N ARG A 26 -7.23 5.15 -3.06
CA ARG A 26 -7.43 6.21 -4.07
C ARG A 26 -7.77 7.57 -3.46
N THR A 27 -8.57 7.59 -2.41
CA THR A 27 -8.91 8.84 -1.71
C THR A 27 -7.67 9.44 -1.07
N GLU A 28 -6.84 8.63 -0.41
CA GLU A 28 -5.59 9.13 0.19
C GLU A 28 -4.58 9.59 -0.87
N ILE A 29 -4.44 8.86 -1.98
CA ILE A 29 -3.59 9.30 -3.11
C ILE A 29 -3.99 10.70 -3.59
N LYS A 30 -5.29 10.97 -3.73
CA LYS A 30 -5.79 12.29 -4.12
C LYS A 30 -5.58 13.34 -3.04
N LYS A 31 -5.82 12.99 -1.77
CA LYS A 31 -5.67 13.89 -0.63
C LYS A 31 -4.22 14.34 -0.41
N HIS A 32 -3.27 13.44 -0.68
CA HIS A 32 -1.84 13.69 -0.53
C HIS A 32 -1.12 14.07 -1.84
N ASP A 33 -1.87 14.26 -2.93
CA ASP A 33 -1.34 14.56 -4.28
C ASP A 33 -0.19 13.63 -4.72
N ILE A 34 -0.36 12.33 -4.48
CA ILE A 34 0.66 11.33 -4.78
C ILE A 34 0.68 11.09 -6.30
N ARG A 35 1.82 11.41 -6.95
CA ARG A 35 2.00 11.28 -8.41
C ARG A 35 2.56 9.93 -8.83
N LEU A 36 3.35 9.30 -7.97
CA LEU A 36 4.08 8.06 -8.25
C LEU A 36 3.84 7.06 -7.11
N ILE A 37 3.68 5.80 -7.47
CA ILE A 37 3.45 4.70 -6.54
C ILE A 37 4.55 3.67 -6.76
N ASP A 38 5.25 3.32 -5.69
CA ASP A 38 6.33 2.34 -5.75
C ASP A 38 5.85 0.98 -5.28
N LEU A 39 5.89 0.00 -6.18
CA LEU A 39 5.53 -1.38 -5.91
C LEU A 39 6.80 -2.14 -5.52
N LYS A 40 6.85 -2.57 -4.27
CA LYS A 40 8.00 -3.27 -3.70
C LYS A 40 7.64 -4.73 -3.47
N PHE A 41 8.50 -5.62 -3.96
CA PHE A 41 8.40 -7.05 -3.69
C PHE A 41 9.80 -7.64 -3.51
N THR A 42 9.84 -8.85 -2.95
CA THR A 42 11.08 -9.59 -2.73
C THR A 42 11.10 -10.87 -3.53
N ASP A 43 12.22 -11.13 -4.20
CA ASP A 43 12.48 -12.40 -4.86
C ASP A 43 12.67 -13.53 -3.85
N PHE A 44 12.73 -14.78 -4.35
CA PHE A 44 13.01 -15.96 -3.51
C PHE A 44 14.31 -15.82 -2.70
N LEU A 45 15.33 -15.17 -3.27
CA LEU A 45 16.61 -14.91 -2.59
C LEU A 45 16.58 -13.67 -1.70
N GLY A 46 15.42 -13.04 -1.51
CA GLY A 46 15.25 -11.87 -0.65
C GLY A 46 15.76 -10.55 -1.24
N LYS A 47 16.12 -10.52 -2.54
CA LYS A 47 16.47 -9.27 -3.22
C LYS A 47 15.26 -8.36 -3.28
N TRP A 48 15.47 -7.08 -3.00
CA TRP A 48 14.43 -6.06 -3.10
C TRP A 48 14.29 -5.60 -4.53
N HIS A 49 13.08 -5.70 -5.05
CA HIS A 49 12.69 -5.18 -6.35
C HIS A 49 11.72 -4.03 -6.15
N HIS A 50 11.98 -2.94 -6.85
CA HIS A 50 11.13 -1.75 -6.88
C HIS A 50 10.63 -1.51 -8.30
N MET A 51 9.35 -1.17 -8.43
CA MET A 51 8.76 -0.78 -9.70
C MET A 51 7.85 0.41 -9.46
N THR A 52 8.27 1.57 -9.96
CA THR A 52 7.51 2.80 -9.82
C THR A 52 6.55 2.97 -10.99
N VAL A 53 5.27 3.16 -10.69
CA VAL A 53 4.22 3.42 -11.67
C VAL A 53 3.54 4.76 -11.40
N PRO A 54 3.01 5.44 -12.43
CA PRO A 54 2.20 6.64 -12.24
C PRO A 54 0.93 6.33 -11.44
N ALA A 55 0.54 7.22 -10.53
CA ALA A 55 -0.70 7.06 -9.76
C ALA A 55 -1.95 7.04 -10.65
N SER A 56 -1.88 7.67 -11.84
CA SER A 56 -2.91 7.61 -12.88
C SER A 56 -3.20 6.19 -13.38
N ASN A 57 -2.21 5.29 -13.31
CA ASN A 57 -2.32 3.92 -13.80
C ASN A 57 -2.87 2.97 -12.73
N LEU A 58 -3.12 3.44 -11.50
CA LEU A 58 -3.64 2.65 -10.39
C LEU A 58 -5.15 2.37 -10.58
N ASP A 59 -5.45 1.51 -11.55
CA ASP A 59 -6.79 1.07 -11.88
C ASP A 59 -7.19 -0.27 -11.29
N LYS A 60 -8.50 -0.51 -11.19
CA LYS A 60 -9.03 -1.84 -10.83
C LYS A 60 -8.39 -2.93 -11.68
N LYS A 61 -8.13 -2.64 -12.96
CA LYS A 61 -7.45 -3.56 -13.89
C LYS A 61 -6.02 -3.88 -13.47
N LEU A 62 -5.25 -2.90 -12.96
CA LEU A 62 -3.87 -3.12 -12.53
C LEU A 62 -3.84 -4.04 -11.30
N VAL A 63 -4.77 -3.86 -10.37
CA VAL A 63 -4.83 -4.72 -9.17
C VAL A 63 -5.36 -6.13 -9.49
N THR A 64 -6.30 -6.27 -10.43
CA THR A 64 -6.85 -7.60 -10.76
C THR A 64 -6.00 -8.41 -11.73
N LYS A 65 -5.34 -7.75 -12.70
CA LYS A 65 -4.50 -8.42 -13.70
C LYS A 65 -3.02 -8.46 -13.33
N GLY A 66 -2.61 -7.63 -12.38
CA GLY A 66 -1.21 -7.41 -12.07
C GLY A 66 -0.50 -6.56 -13.12
N LEU A 67 0.81 -6.38 -12.90
CA LEU A 67 1.74 -5.80 -13.85
C LEU A 67 2.65 -6.91 -14.37
N GLY A 68 2.92 -6.91 -15.67
CA GLY A 68 3.96 -7.77 -16.24
C GLY A 68 5.33 -7.16 -15.96
N PHE A 69 6.24 -7.97 -15.42
CA PHE A 69 7.65 -7.64 -15.16
C PHE A 69 8.55 -8.78 -15.64
#